data_AF-A0A2J8QB67-F1
#
_entry.id   AF-A0A2J8QB67-F1
#
_cell.length_a   1.000
_cell.length_b   1.000
_cell.length_c   1.000
_cell.angle_alpha   90.00
_cell.angle_beta   90.00
_cell.angle_gamma   90.00
#
_symmetry.space_group_name_H-M   'P 1'
#
loop_
_entity.id
_entity.type
_entity.pdbx_description
1 polymer ?
#
loop_
_entity_poly.entity_id
_entity_poly.type
_entity_poly.pdbx_seq_one_letter_code
_entity_poly.pdbx_strand_id
1 'polypeptide(L)'
;MILFLGPLMQLSMDCPCDLADGLKVVLAPRSWARCLTDMRWLRNQVIAPLTEELVFRACMLPMLAPCMGLGPAVFTCPLFFGVAHFHHIIEQLRFRQSSVGNIFLSAAFQFSYTAVFGAYTAFLFIRTGHLIGPVLCHSFCNYMGFPAVCAALEHPQRRPLLAGYALGVGLFLLLLQPLTDPKLYGSLPLCVLLERAGDSEAPLCS
;
A
#
# COMPACT_ATOMS: atom_id res chain seq x y z
N MET A 1 -1.25 -2.31 -7.49
CA MET A 1 -2.37 -3.27 -7.66
C MET A 1 -1.94 -4.56 -8.38
N ILE A 2 -1.07 -4.50 -9.40
CA ILE A 2 -0.57 -5.67 -10.15
C ILE A 2 0.01 -6.79 -9.24
N LEU A 3 0.67 -6.40 -8.14
CA LEU A 3 1.20 -7.32 -7.12
C LEU A 3 0.13 -8.28 -6.55
N PHE A 4 -1.14 -7.87 -6.53
CA PHE A 4 -2.25 -8.65 -5.99
C PHE A 4 -2.93 -9.57 -7.02
N LEU A 5 -2.30 -9.82 -8.18
CA LEU A 5 -2.83 -10.75 -9.17
C LEU A 5 -3.11 -12.15 -8.58
N GLY A 6 -2.19 -12.69 -7.78
CA GLY A 6 -2.36 -13.98 -7.09
C GLY A 6 -3.58 -14.00 -6.14
N PRO A 7 -3.68 -13.07 -5.16
CA PRO A 7 -4.84 -12.95 -4.29
C PRO A 7 -6.17 -12.75 -5.03
N LEU A 8 -6.19 -11.97 -6.12
CA LEU A 8 -7.39 -11.80 -6.95
C LEU A 8 -7.77 -13.09 -7.68
N MET A 9 -6.79 -13.82 -8.20
CA MET A 9 -7.01 -15.15 -8.78
C MET A 9 -7.55 -16.12 -7.73
N GLN A 10 -7.02 -16.09 -6.50
CA GLN A 10 -7.51 -16.92 -5.39
C GLN A 10 -8.97 -16.61 -5.07
N LEU A 11 -9.33 -15.32 -4.90
CA LEU A 11 -10.73 -14.91 -4.69
C LEU A 11 -11.65 -15.38 -5.82
N SER A 12 -11.18 -15.33 -7.07
CA SER A 12 -11.98 -15.79 -8.23
C SER A 12 -12.13 -17.31 -8.29
N MET A 13 -11.14 -18.07 -7.83
CA MET A 13 -11.17 -19.54 -7.81
C MET A 13 -12.01 -20.08 -6.65
N ASP A 14 -11.97 -19.40 -5.50
CA ASP A 14 -12.76 -19.76 -4.33
C ASP A 14 -14.26 -19.45 -4.52
N CYS A 15 -14.61 -18.47 -5.39
CA CYS A 15 -15.99 -18.11 -5.76
C CYS A 15 -16.22 -18.01 -7.28
N PRO A 16 -16.30 -19.14 -8.02
CA PRO A 16 -16.40 -19.14 -9.49
C PRO A 16 -17.68 -18.52 -10.06
N CYS A 17 -18.79 -18.57 -9.32
CA CYS A 17 -20.10 -18.11 -9.78
C CYS A 17 -20.38 -16.61 -9.53
N ASP A 18 -19.47 -15.90 -8.85
CA ASP A 18 -19.74 -14.56 -8.27
C ASP A 18 -18.91 -13.44 -8.92
N LEU A 19 -18.20 -13.68 -10.03
CA LEU A 19 -17.53 -12.56 -10.73
C LEU A 19 -18.56 -11.63 -11.37
N ALA A 20 -19.59 -12.20 -12.01
CA ALA A 20 -20.67 -11.43 -12.60
C ALA A 20 -21.58 -10.80 -11.54
N ASP A 21 -21.86 -11.51 -10.45
CA ASP A 21 -22.69 -11.01 -9.35
C ASP A 21 -21.92 -10.03 -8.45
N GLY A 22 -20.64 -10.29 -8.18
CA GLY A 22 -19.70 -9.32 -7.60
C GLY A 22 -19.55 -8.05 -8.45
N LEU A 23 -19.47 -8.17 -9.78
CA LEU A 23 -19.47 -7.01 -10.67
C LEU A 23 -20.82 -6.26 -10.60
N LYS A 24 -21.95 -6.97 -10.53
CA LYS A 24 -23.26 -6.33 -10.30
C LYS A 24 -23.32 -5.62 -8.95
N VAL A 25 -22.74 -6.18 -7.89
CA VAL A 25 -22.68 -5.55 -6.56
C VAL A 25 -21.79 -4.31 -6.58
N VAL A 26 -20.64 -4.36 -7.26
CA VAL A 26 -19.74 -3.22 -7.48
C VAL A 26 -20.39 -2.16 -8.37
N LEU A 27 -21.23 -2.54 -9.34
CA LEU A 27 -21.92 -1.58 -10.20
C LEU A 27 -23.25 -1.09 -9.59
N ALA A 28 -23.75 -1.71 -8.52
CA ALA A 28 -25.03 -1.35 -7.90
C ALA A 28 -24.90 -0.08 -7.03
N PRO A 29 -25.60 1.02 -7.34
CA PRO A 29 -25.53 2.26 -6.57
C PRO A 29 -25.96 2.09 -5.11
N ARG A 30 -26.91 1.18 -4.85
CA ARG A 30 -27.41 0.86 -3.50
C ARG A 30 -26.36 0.19 -2.60
N SER A 31 -25.39 -0.51 -3.18
CA SER A 31 -24.29 -1.12 -2.43
C SER A 31 -23.30 -0.04 -1.99
N TRP A 32 -22.93 0.87 -2.90
CA TRP A 32 -22.09 2.02 -2.58
C TRP A 32 -22.74 2.97 -1.57
N ALA A 33 -24.05 3.22 -1.69
CA ALA A 33 -24.77 4.03 -0.71
C ALA A 33 -24.64 3.45 0.71
N ARG A 34 -24.76 2.12 0.85
CA ARG A 34 -24.57 1.44 2.15
C ARG A 34 -23.13 1.55 2.66
N CYS A 35 -22.14 1.37 1.79
CA CYS A 35 -20.73 1.56 2.15
C CYS A 35 -20.44 3.00 2.62
N LEU A 36 -20.98 4.01 1.92
CA LEU A 36 -20.81 5.41 2.27
C LEU A 36 -21.52 5.81 3.58
N THR A 37 -22.61 5.13 3.95
CA THR A 37 -23.26 5.31 5.26
C THR A 37 -22.56 4.57 6.39
N ASP A 38 -21.73 3.57 6.10
CA ASP A 38 -20.95 2.87 7.11
C ASP A 38 -19.68 3.67 7.45
N MET A 39 -19.72 4.32 8.62
CA MET A 39 -18.60 5.12 9.13
C MET A 39 -17.30 4.32 9.29
N ARG A 40 -17.37 3.01 9.58
CA ARG A 40 -16.17 2.17 9.70
C ARG A 40 -15.55 1.91 8.35
N TRP A 41 -16.39 1.61 7.34
CA TRP A 41 -15.93 1.44 5.96
C TRP A 41 -15.32 2.74 5.43
N LEU A 42 -16.03 3.87 5.57
CA LEU A 42 -15.56 5.18 5.13
C LEU A 42 -14.23 5.56 5.80
N ARG A 43 -14.11 5.31 7.11
CA ARG A 43 -12.86 5.52 7.83
C ARG A 43 -11.73 4.68 7.25
N ASN A 44 -11.92 3.37 7.12
CA ASN A 44 -10.85 2.44 6.75
C ASN A 44 -10.45 2.53 5.27
N GLN A 45 -11.39 2.89 4.39
CA GLN A 45 -11.20 2.86 2.94
C GLN A 45 -10.97 4.24 2.32
N VAL A 46 -11.32 5.32 3.00
CA VAL A 46 -11.19 6.68 2.45
C VAL A 46 -10.43 7.59 3.40
N ILE A 47 -10.94 7.81 4.61
CA ILE A 47 -10.41 8.84 5.51
C ILE A 47 -9.01 8.47 5.99
N ALA A 48 -8.81 7.27 6.53
CA ALA A 48 -7.51 6.84 7.05
C ALA A 48 -6.44 6.83 5.95
N PRO A 49 -6.64 6.17 4.79
CA PRO A 49 -5.68 6.23 3.68
C PRO A 49 -5.35 7.67 3.23
N LEU A 50 -6.37 8.52 3.09
CA LEU A 50 -6.16 9.91 2.67
C LEU A 50 -5.34 10.70 3.69
N THR A 51 -5.72 10.65 4.96
CA THR A 51 -5.06 11.40 6.03
C THR A 51 -3.64 10.91 6.28
N GLU A 52 -3.42 9.60 6.27
CA GLU A 52 -2.10 9.01 6.47
C GLU A 52 -1.16 9.35 5.30
N GLU A 53 -1.59 9.15 4.06
CA GLU A 53 -0.74 9.52 2.93
C GLU A 53 -0.49 11.04 2.87
N LEU A 54 -1.47 11.88 3.21
CA LEU A 54 -1.25 13.33 3.31
C LEU A 54 -0.15 13.66 4.34
N VAL A 55 -0.28 13.16 5.57
CA VAL A 55 0.67 13.47 6.66
C VAL A 55 2.06 12.94 6.34
N PHE A 56 2.18 11.70 5.90
CA PHE A 56 3.48 11.10 5.68
C PHE A 56 4.11 11.52 4.35
N ARG A 57 3.34 11.66 3.24
CA ARG A 57 3.91 11.89 1.89
C ARG A 57 3.88 13.35 1.49
N ALA A 58 2.83 14.09 1.84
CA ALA A 58 2.74 15.51 1.47
C ALA A 58 3.36 16.44 2.53
N CYS A 59 3.45 16.02 3.80
CA CYS A 59 4.01 16.85 4.86
C CYS A 59 5.39 16.37 5.33
N MET A 60 5.52 15.13 5.81
CA MET A 60 6.76 14.64 6.42
C MET A 60 7.87 14.41 5.38
N LEU A 61 7.57 13.73 4.27
CA LEU A 61 8.56 13.39 3.26
C LEU A 61 9.23 14.63 2.62
N PRO A 62 8.52 15.71 2.26
CA PRO A 62 9.15 16.93 1.72
C PRO A 62 9.97 17.72 2.74
N MET A 63 9.74 17.50 4.05
CA MET A 63 10.60 18.07 5.10
C MET A 63 11.87 17.23 5.31
N LEU A 64 11.79 15.90 5.15
CA LEU A 64 12.94 15.01 5.30
C LEU A 64 13.88 15.07 4.09
N ALA A 65 13.32 15.10 2.87
CA ALA A 65 14.11 14.98 1.64
C ALA A 65 15.24 16.04 1.52
N PRO A 66 15.04 17.34 1.82
CA PRO A 66 16.12 18.33 1.76
C PRO A 66 17.21 18.13 2.82
N CYS A 67 16.94 17.36 3.88
CA CYS A 67 17.89 17.15 4.97
C CYS A 67 18.77 15.92 4.77
N MET A 68 18.32 14.93 3.98
CA MET A 68 19.01 13.63 3.85
C MET A 68 19.04 13.06 2.43
N GLY A 69 18.48 13.76 1.44
CA GLY A 69 18.30 13.26 0.07
C GLY A 69 17.03 12.41 -0.11
N LEU A 70 16.63 12.17 -1.37
CA LEU A 70 15.42 11.41 -1.69
C LEU A 70 15.56 9.93 -1.33
N GLY A 71 16.70 9.32 -1.68
CA GLY A 71 16.94 7.90 -1.38
C GLY A 71 16.74 7.57 0.11
N PRO A 72 17.48 8.23 1.03
CA PRO A 72 17.31 8.01 2.46
C PRO A 72 15.94 8.42 2.99
N ALA A 73 15.30 9.46 2.43
CA ALA A 73 13.97 9.90 2.85
C ALA A 73 12.87 8.86 2.53
N VAL A 74 13.00 8.15 1.38
CA VAL A 74 12.10 7.04 0.99
C VAL A 74 12.10 5.92 2.01
N PHE A 75 13.24 5.64 2.65
CA PHE A 75 13.33 4.58 3.66
C PHE A 75 13.08 5.08 5.08
N THR A 76 13.42 6.33 5.40
CA THR A 76 13.28 6.89 6.74
C THR A 76 11.85 7.27 7.08
N CYS A 77 11.14 7.95 6.17
CA CYS A 77 9.76 8.38 6.41
C CYS A 77 8.81 7.21 6.77
N PRO A 78 8.87 6.05 6.09
CA PRO A 78 8.05 4.88 6.43
C PRO A 78 8.34 4.27 7.80
N LEU A 79 9.51 4.51 8.40
CA LEU A 79 9.79 4.03 9.76
C LEU A 79 8.91 4.76 10.77
N PHE A 80 8.72 6.08 10.62
CA PHE A 80 7.77 6.84 11.43
C PHE A 80 6.33 6.36 11.22
N PHE A 81 5.97 6.03 9.97
CA PHE A 81 4.68 5.43 9.64
C PHE A 81 4.47 4.08 10.34
N GLY A 82 5.47 3.19 10.31
CA GLY A 82 5.43 1.90 11.00
C GLY A 82 5.34 2.05 12.52
N VAL A 83 6.11 2.98 13.12
CA VAL A 83 6.04 3.26 14.56
C VAL A 83 4.68 3.81 14.95
N ALA A 84 4.05 4.65 14.12
CA ALA A 84 2.71 5.16 14.40
C ALA A 84 1.68 4.03 14.60
N HIS A 85 1.89 2.87 13.98
CA HIS A 85 1.03 1.70 14.11
C HIS A 85 1.29 0.86 15.39
N PHE A 86 2.32 1.19 16.18
CA PHE A 86 2.56 0.53 17.48
C PHE A 86 1.44 0.73 18.49
N HIS A 87 0.56 1.71 18.31
CA HIS A 87 -0.62 1.87 19.16
C HIS A 87 -1.54 0.62 19.15
N HIS A 88 -1.65 -0.10 18.03
CA HIS A 88 -2.41 -1.35 17.97
C HIS A 88 -1.80 -2.46 18.83
N ILE A 89 -0.48 -2.49 18.95
CA ILE A 89 0.25 -3.48 19.74
C ILE A 89 0.10 -3.16 21.23
N ILE A 90 0.19 -1.88 21.60
CA ILE A 90 -0.07 -1.42 22.97
C ILE A 90 -1.50 -1.79 23.39
N GLU A 91 -2.47 -1.65 22.48
CA GLU A 91 -3.86 -2.05 22.71
C GLU A 91 -4.00 -3.56 22.95
N GLN A 92 -3.39 -4.40 22.10
CA GLN A 92 -3.41 -5.86 22.25
C GLN A 92 -2.76 -6.33 23.56
N LEU A 93 -1.64 -5.70 23.95
CA LEU A 93 -0.95 -5.97 25.22
C LEU A 93 -1.84 -5.58 26.41
N ARG A 94 -2.50 -4.40 26.35
CA ARG A 94 -3.37 -3.90 27.41
C ARG A 94 -4.58 -4.81 27.63
N PHE A 95 -5.17 -5.35 26.57
CA PHE A 95 -6.36 -6.22 26.66
C PHE A 95 -6.05 -7.72 26.76
N ARG A 96 -4.77 -8.12 26.88
CA ARG A 96 -4.30 -9.52 27.01
C ARG A 96 -4.92 -10.47 25.97
N GLN A 97 -5.08 -9.99 24.73
CA GLN A 97 -5.79 -10.72 23.67
C GLN A 97 -5.02 -11.95 23.15
N SER A 98 -3.73 -12.11 23.50
CA SER A 98 -2.85 -13.17 23.02
C SER A 98 -1.61 -13.35 23.90
N SER A 99 -0.83 -14.40 23.67
CA SER A 99 0.49 -14.59 24.30
C SER A 99 1.45 -13.48 23.89
N VAL A 100 2.36 -13.08 24.78
CA VAL A 100 3.34 -11.99 24.53
C VAL A 100 4.18 -12.29 23.28
N GLY A 101 4.56 -13.55 23.07
CA GLY A 101 5.30 -13.97 21.87
C GLY A 101 4.53 -13.77 20.57
N ASN A 102 3.23 -14.11 20.54
CA ASN A 102 2.40 -13.92 19.35
C ASN A 102 2.13 -12.43 19.08
N ILE A 103 1.94 -11.63 20.13
CA ILE A 103 1.79 -10.17 20.00
C ILE A 103 3.06 -9.55 19.42
N PHE A 104 4.23 -9.95 19.90
CA PHE A 104 5.51 -9.46 19.36
C PHE A 104 5.73 -9.89 17.91
N LEU A 105 5.42 -11.13 17.54
CA LEU A 105 5.55 -11.59 16.16
C LEU A 105 4.59 -10.83 15.22
N SER A 106 3.34 -10.65 15.64
CA SER A 106 2.36 -9.84 14.91
C SER A 106 2.82 -8.39 14.76
N ALA A 107 3.43 -7.84 15.82
CA ALA A 107 3.96 -6.49 15.83
C ALA A 107 5.10 -6.31 14.83
N ALA A 108 6.08 -7.20 14.87
CA ALA A 108 7.22 -7.18 13.97
C ALA A 108 6.79 -7.32 12.50
N PHE A 109 5.82 -8.21 12.24
CA PHE A 109 5.24 -8.39 10.93
C PHE A 109 4.50 -7.14 10.44
N GLN A 110 3.61 -6.58 11.26
CA GLN A 110 2.87 -5.37 10.93
C GLN A 110 3.81 -4.18 10.67
N PHE A 111 4.82 -3.99 11.51
CA PHE A 111 5.83 -2.95 11.33
C PHE A 111 6.60 -3.12 10.02
N SER A 112 7.13 -4.33 9.77
CA SER A 112 7.93 -4.60 8.57
C SER A 112 7.10 -4.40 7.29
N TYR A 113 5.87 -4.90 7.30
CA TYR A 113 4.94 -4.78 6.19
C TYR A 113 4.56 -3.32 5.92
N THR A 114 4.18 -2.57 6.96
CA THR A 114 3.81 -1.15 6.83
C THR A 114 4.98 -0.28 6.42
N ALA A 115 6.20 -0.58 6.88
CA ALA A 115 7.41 0.12 6.45
C ALA A 115 7.72 -0.11 4.97
N VAL A 116 7.65 -1.36 4.48
CA VAL A 116 7.85 -1.68 3.06
C VAL A 116 6.78 -1.02 2.19
N PHE A 117 5.51 -1.14 2.59
CA PHE A 117 4.41 -0.46 1.91
C PHE A 117 4.63 1.05 1.86
N GLY A 118 5.06 1.63 2.98
CA GLY A 118 5.31 3.05 3.07
C GLY A 118 6.48 3.52 2.19
N ALA A 119 7.53 2.72 2.04
CA ALA A 119 8.64 3.02 1.13
C ALA A 119 8.16 2.99 -0.32
N TYR A 120 7.31 2.02 -0.67
CA TYR A 120 6.67 1.95 -1.98
C TYR A 120 5.79 3.18 -2.27
N THR A 121 4.94 3.63 -1.33
CA THR A 121 4.11 4.82 -1.57
C THR A 121 4.91 6.12 -1.58
N ALA A 122 6.01 6.21 -0.83
CA ALA A 122 6.95 7.32 -0.92
C ALA A 122 7.62 7.36 -2.31
N PHE A 123 8.08 6.21 -2.82
CA PHE A 123 8.60 6.08 -4.17
C PHE A 123 7.58 6.53 -5.22
N LEU A 124 6.33 6.04 -5.14
CA LEU A 124 5.26 6.46 -6.04
C LEU A 124 5.03 7.98 -6.00
N PHE A 125 4.97 8.57 -4.81
CA PHE A 125 4.74 10.00 -4.65
C PHE A 125 5.85 10.83 -5.28
N ILE A 126 7.12 10.45 -5.08
CA ILE A 126 8.26 11.16 -5.68
C ILE A 126 8.21 11.07 -7.20
N ARG A 127 8.01 9.86 -7.74
CA ARG A 127 8.03 9.59 -9.19
C ARG A 127 6.86 10.20 -9.94
N THR A 128 5.68 10.24 -9.33
CA THR A 128 4.46 10.72 -9.99
C THR A 128 4.10 12.16 -9.62
N GLY A 129 4.55 12.66 -8.46
CA GLY A 129 4.14 13.95 -7.93
C GLY A 129 2.68 14.00 -7.44
N HIS A 130 1.94 12.89 -7.52
CA HIS A 130 0.50 12.83 -7.22
C HIS A 130 0.23 12.02 -5.95
N LEU A 131 -0.61 12.57 -5.07
CA LEU A 131 -1.02 11.88 -3.84
C LEU A 131 -2.10 10.80 -4.10
N ILE A 132 -2.84 10.92 -5.21
CA ILE A 132 -3.96 10.03 -5.55
C ILE A 132 -3.47 8.58 -5.71
N GLY A 133 -2.33 8.36 -6.36
CA GLY A 133 -1.76 7.02 -6.57
C GLY A 133 -1.47 6.28 -5.26
N PRO A 134 -0.68 6.85 -4.34
CA PRO A 134 -0.49 6.36 -2.98
C PRO A 134 -1.79 6.06 -2.23
N VAL A 135 -2.74 7.01 -2.22
CA VAL A 135 -4.03 6.85 -1.50
C VAL A 135 -4.84 5.68 -2.04
N LEU A 136 -4.92 5.53 -3.36
CA LEU A 136 -5.61 4.39 -3.98
C LEU A 136 -4.91 3.07 -3.69
N CYS A 137 -3.57 3.04 -3.74
CA CYS A 137 -2.81 1.84 -3.36
C CYS A 137 -3.05 1.46 -1.90
N HIS A 138 -3.07 2.43 -1.00
CA HIS A 138 -3.34 2.23 0.43
C HIS A 138 -4.75 1.70 0.65
N SER A 139 -5.76 2.36 0.09
CA SER A 139 -7.16 1.92 0.18
C SER A 139 -7.32 0.48 -0.32
N PHE A 140 -6.70 0.15 -1.45
CA PHE A 140 -6.72 -1.21 -1.99
C PHE A 140 -6.02 -2.24 -1.08
N CYS A 141 -4.88 -1.90 -0.48
CA CYS A 141 -4.21 -2.76 0.49
C CYS A 141 -5.05 -2.95 1.76
N ASN A 142 -5.77 -1.92 2.23
CA ASN A 142 -6.68 -2.03 3.36
C ASN A 142 -7.88 -2.94 3.03
N TYR A 143 -8.35 -2.94 1.79
CA TYR A 143 -9.41 -3.83 1.34
C TYR A 143 -8.94 -5.28 1.22
N MET A 144 -7.82 -5.52 0.52
CA MET A 144 -7.32 -6.88 0.26
C MET A 144 -6.66 -7.52 1.48
N GLY A 145 -6.06 -6.72 2.36
CA GLY A 145 -5.27 -7.22 3.47
C GLY A 145 -3.97 -7.92 3.03
N PHE A 146 -3.40 -8.70 3.94
CA PHE A 146 -2.20 -9.47 3.64
C PHE A 146 -2.54 -10.70 2.77
N PRO A 147 -1.78 -10.96 1.69
CA PRO A 147 -2.00 -12.15 0.86
C PRO A 147 -1.93 -13.45 1.67
N ALA A 148 -2.97 -14.27 1.61
CA ALA A 148 -3.05 -15.55 2.30
C ALA A 148 -2.24 -16.67 1.60
N VAL A 149 -0.93 -16.47 1.46
CA VAL A 149 -0.02 -17.40 0.73
C VAL A 149 -0.06 -18.82 1.31
N CYS A 150 -0.19 -18.96 2.64
CA CYS A 150 -0.33 -20.26 3.28
C CYS A 150 -1.60 -21.00 2.81
N ALA A 151 -2.73 -20.30 2.72
CA ALA A 151 -3.97 -20.86 2.20
C ALA A 151 -3.84 -21.23 0.72
N ALA A 152 -3.10 -20.43 -0.07
CA ALA A 152 -2.83 -20.74 -1.48
C ALA A 152 -2.01 -22.04 -1.67
N LEU A 153 -1.11 -22.36 -0.74
CA LEU A 153 -0.30 -23.59 -0.78
C LEU A 153 -1.12 -24.85 -0.49
N GLU A 154 -2.14 -24.73 0.36
CA GLU A 154 -3.06 -25.80 0.74
C GLU A 154 -4.21 -26.00 -0.28
N HIS A 155 -4.39 -25.04 -1.19
CA HIS A 155 -5.47 -25.07 -2.17
C HIS A 155 -5.33 -26.23 -3.19
N PRO A 156 -6.44 -26.91 -3.58
CA PRO A 156 -6.42 -27.98 -4.59
C PRO A 156 -5.77 -27.56 -5.92
N GLN A 157 -5.92 -26.28 -6.29
CA GLN A 157 -5.31 -25.67 -7.48
C GLN A 157 -4.08 -24.82 -7.14
N ARG A 158 -3.23 -25.25 -6.21
CA ARG A 158 -2.02 -24.51 -5.78
C ARG A 158 -1.07 -24.12 -6.92
N ARG A 159 -0.90 -24.94 -7.97
CA ARG A 159 0.06 -24.65 -9.07
C ARG A 159 -0.30 -23.38 -9.85
N PRO A 160 -1.53 -23.24 -10.41
CA PRO A 160 -1.91 -22.01 -11.10
C PRO A 160 -2.00 -20.80 -10.14
N LEU A 161 -2.35 -21.01 -8.86
CA LEU A 161 -2.32 -19.94 -7.86
C LEU A 161 -0.90 -19.42 -7.63
N LEU A 162 0.05 -20.30 -7.31
CA LEU A 162 1.45 -19.92 -7.11
C LEU A 162 2.05 -19.27 -8.37
N ALA A 163 1.67 -19.74 -9.56
CA ALA A 163 2.03 -19.09 -10.81
C ALA A 163 1.44 -17.67 -10.91
N GLY A 164 0.18 -17.47 -10.51
CA GLY A 164 -0.44 -16.14 -10.42
C GLY A 164 0.23 -15.19 -9.42
N TYR A 165 0.63 -15.71 -8.25
CA TYR A 165 1.43 -14.96 -7.27
C TYR A 165 2.80 -14.56 -7.85
N ALA A 166 3.53 -15.51 -8.43
CA ALA A 166 4.83 -15.26 -9.04
C ALA A 166 4.73 -14.29 -10.23
N LEU A 167 3.70 -14.45 -11.07
CA LEU A 167 3.43 -13.56 -12.19
C LEU A 167 3.07 -12.15 -11.71
N GLY A 168 2.26 -12.02 -10.66
CA GLY A 168 1.93 -10.73 -10.06
C GLY A 168 3.17 -9.98 -9.55
N VAL A 169 4.08 -10.69 -8.88
CA VAL A 169 5.37 -10.13 -8.44
C VAL A 169 6.25 -9.77 -9.64
N GLY A 170 6.39 -10.68 -10.61
CA GLY A 170 7.21 -10.46 -11.80
C GLY A 170 6.74 -9.25 -12.62
N LEU A 171 5.43 -9.19 -12.92
CA LEU A 171 4.83 -8.06 -13.62
C LEU A 171 4.95 -6.76 -12.82
N PHE A 172 4.78 -6.82 -11.49
CA PHE A 172 4.97 -5.65 -10.65
C PHE A 172 6.40 -5.10 -10.76
N LEU A 173 7.42 -5.94 -10.64
CA LEU A 173 8.82 -5.51 -10.74
C LEU A 173 9.17 -4.98 -12.15
N LEU A 174 8.66 -5.63 -13.20
CA LEU A 174 8.88 -5.21 -14.59
C LEU A 174 8.18 -3.89 -14.92
N LEU A 175 6.96 -3.70 -14.41
CA LEU A 175 6.12 -2.56 -14.75
C LEU A 175 6.26 -1.38 -13.79
N LEU A 176 6.90 -1.57 -12.63
CA LEU A 176 7.06 -0.52 -11.63
C LEU A 176 7.73 0.72 -12.22
N GLN A 177 8.88 0.57 -12.86
CA GLN A 177 9.61 1.68 -13.48
C GLN A 177 8.86 2.33 -14.65
N PRO A 178 8.41 1.60 -15.70
CA PRO A 178 7.76 2.23 -16.84
C PRO A 178 6.41 2.89 -16.49
N LEU A 179 5.64 2.33 -15.56
CA LEU A 179 4.36 2.94 -15.14
C LEU A 179 4.55 4.14 -14.20
N THR A 180 5.74 4.31 -13.63
CA THR A 180 6.08 5.43 -12.76
C THR A 180 7.10 6.36 -13.41
N ASP A 181 7.21 6.35 -14.75
CA ASP A 181 8.06 7.30 -15.47
C ASP A 181 7.53 8.73 -15.24
N PRO A 182 8.32 9.65 -14.66
CA PRO A 182 7.98 11.04 -14.40
C PRO A 182 7.40 11.76 -15.62
N LYS A 183 7.84 11.39 -16.83
CA LYS A 183 7.37 11.97 -18.10
C LYS A 183 5.88 11.78 -18.33
N LEU A 184 5.27 10.75 -17.74
CA LEU A 184 3.84 10.48 -17.85
C LEU A 184 2.99 11.40 -16.95
N TYR A 185 3.59 11.98 -15.90
CA TYR A 185 2.85 12.65 -14.82
C TYR A 185 3.07 14.17 -14.73
N GLY A 186 4.01 14.71 -15.53
CA GLY A 186 4.23 16.14 -15.67
C GLY A 186 5.25 16.69 -14.66
N SER A 187 4.88 17.77 -13.94
CA SER A 187 5.79 18.41 -12.99
C SER A 187 5.91 17.61 -11.69
N LEU A 188 7.14 17.38 -11.22
CA LEU A 188 7.45 16.73 -9.94
C LEU A 188 7.83 17.79 -8.89
N PRO A 189 6.89 18.25 -8.04
CA PRO A 189 7.12 19.41 -7.18
C PRO A 189 8.28 19.21 -6.20
N LEU A 190 8.42 17.99 -5.69
CA LEU A 190 9.48 17.64 -4.74
C LEU A 190 10.87 17.62 -5.39
N CYS A 191 10.98 17.13 -6.63
CA CYS A 191 12.22 17.16 -7.40
C CYS A 191 12.65 18.60 -7.70
N VAL A 192 11.71 19.45 -8.13
CA VAL A 192 11.98 20.88 -8.37
C VAL A 192 12.42 21.60 -7.09
N LEU A 193 11.86 21.24 -5.94
CA LEU A 193 12.25 21.81 -4.65
C LEU A 193 13.70 21.44 -4.28
N LEU A 194 14.11 20.20 -4.55
CA LEU A 194 15.47 19.72 -4.26
C LEU A 194 16.51 20.24 -5.24
N GLU A 195 16.17 20.37 -6.52
CA GLU A 195 17.02 21.05 -7.51
C GLU A 195 17.35 22.49 -7.06
N ARG A 196 16.35 23.21 -6.53
CA ARG A 196 16.56 24.54 -5.94
C ARG A 196 17.41 24.54 -4.68
N ALA A 197 17.44 23.43 -3.94
CA ALA A 197 18.27 23.24 -2.76
C ALA A 197 19.72 22.80 -3.10
N GLY A 198 20.03 22.56 -4.38
CA GLY A 198 21.35 22.14 -4.85
C GLY A 198 21.59 20.63 -4.80
N ASP A 199 20.55 19.82 -4.57
CA ASP A 199 20.66 18.37 -4.42
C ASP A 199 20.31 17.69 -5.75
N SER A 200 21.33 17.25 -6.50
CA SER A 200 21.16 16.57 -7.80
C SER A 200 20.89 15.07 -7.62
N GLU A 201 19.78 14.70 -6.99
CA GLU A 201 19.33 13.30 -6.93
C GLU A 201 18.64 12.91 -8.26
N ALA A 202 19.46 12.74 -9.31
CA ALA A 202 19.00 12.45 -10.66
C ALA A 202 18.15 11.17 -10.80
N PRO A 203 18.44 9.99 -10.19
CA PRO A 203 17.80 8.74 -10.62
C PRO A 203 16.32 8.61 -10.21
N LEU A 204 15.90 9.23 -9.10
CA LEU A 204 14.50 9.20 -8.67
C LEU A 204 13.64 10.24 -9.39
N CYS A 205 14.26 11.28 -9.93
CA CYS A 205 13.58 12.37 -10.63
C CYS A 205 13.65 12.24 -12.17
N SER A 206 14.34 11.23 -12.73
CA SER A 206 14.54 11.04 -14.17
C SER A 206 13.97 9.76 -14.79
#